data_AF-A0A1M4XLY0-F1
#
_entry.id   AF-A0A1M4XLY0-F1
#
_cell.length_a   1.000
_cell.length_b   1.000
_cell.length_c   1.000
_cell.angle_alpha   90.00
_cell.angle_beta   90.00
_cell.angle_gamma   90.00
#
_symmetry.space_group_name_H-M   'P 1'
#
loop_
_entity.id
_entity.type
_entity.pdbx_description
1 polymer ?
#
loop_
_entity_poly.entity_id
_entity_poly.type
_entity_poly.pdbx_seq_one_letter_code
_entity_poly.pdbx_strand_id
1 'polypeptide(L)' 'MKKEDLLTDEFLKQFKIGEDLNGFLAKLQKRGLEAILNGELVAHLKLASFLEN' A
#
# COMPACT_ATOMS: atom_id res chain seq x y z
N MET A 1 -0.54 -14.68 -1.12
CA MET A 1 -1.94 -14.29 -1.37
C MET A 1 -2.04 -13.80 -2.79
N LYS A 2 -3.05 -14.27 -3.54
CA LYS A 2 -3.34 -13.69 -4.85
C LYS A 2 -3.99 -12.33 -4.65
N LYS A 3 -3.97 -11.48 -5.68
CA LYS A 3 -4.56 -10.13 -5.58
C LYS A 3 -6.06 -10.21 -5.39
N GLU A 4 -6.67 -11.23 -5.99
CA GLU A 4 -8.09 -11.55 -5.90
C GLU A 4 -8.54 -11.89 -4.47
N ASP A 5 -7.65 -12.42 -3.61
CA ASP A 5 -7.99 -12.83 -2.25
C ASP A 5 -8.11 -11.64 -1.27
N LEU A 6 -7.65 -10.44 -1.67
CA LEU A 6 -7.56 -9.27 -0.79
C LEU A 6 -8.86 -8.46 -0.70
N LEU A 7 -9.75 -8.59 -1.68
CA LEU A 7 -11.00 -7.84 -1.79
C LEU A 7 -12.18 -8.80 -2.00
N THR A 8 -12.39 -9.71 -1.05
CA THR A 8 -13.49 -10.67 -1.10
C THR A 8 -14.86 -9.98 -1.11
N ASP A 9 -15.89 -10.65 -1.62
CA ASP A 9 -17.26 -10.14 -1.61
C ASP A 9 -17.74 -9.82 -0.19
N GLU A 10 -17.45 -10.69 0.80
CA GLU A 10 -17.73 -10.44 2.21
C GLU A 10 -17.06 -9.16 2.74
N PHE A 11 -15.82 -8.89 2.33
CA PHE A 11 -15.15 -7.65 2.67
C PHE A 11 -15.85 -6.46 2.01
N LEU A 12 -16.17 -6.53 0.72
CA LEU A 12 -16.78 -5.40 0.00
C LEU A 12 -18.20 -5.07 0.51
N LYS A 13 -18.96 -6.05 1.01
CA LYS A 13 -20.29 -5.83 1.62
C LYS A 13 -20.28 -4.96 2.88
N GLN A 14 -19.12 -4.69 3.47
CA GLN A 14 -19.01 -3.80 4.63
C GLN A 14 -19.25 -2.32 4.27
N PHE A 15 -18.92 -1.92 3.03
CA PHE A 15 -19.15 -0.56 2.54
C PHE A 15 -20.64 -0.37 2.23
N LYS A 16 -21.27 0.65 2.83
CA LYS A 16 -22.72 0.87 2.71
C LYS A 16 -23.08 1.89 1.65
N ILE A 17 -22.16 2.81 1.36
CA ILE A 17 -22.28 3.80 0.29
C ILE A 17 -20.98 3.90 -0.50
N GLY A 18 -21.06 4.42 -1.73
CA GLY A 18 -19.90 4.57 -2.61
C GLY A 18 -18.81 5.49 -2.05
N GLU A 19 -19.19 6.49 -1.24
CA GLU A 19 -18.24 7.39 -0.58
C GLU A 19 -17.33 6.66 0.40
N ASP A 20 -17.85 5.70 1.17
CA ASP A 20 -17.07 4.88 2.11
C ASP A 20 -16.00 4.06 1.39
N LEU A 21 -16.39 3.43 0.26
CA LEU A 21 -15.48 2.65 -0.56
C LEU A 21 -14.39 3.55 -1.18
N ASN A 22 -14.78 4.68 -1.76
CA ASN A 22 -13.84 5.62 -2.35
C ASN A 22 -12.85 6.17 -1.32
N GLY A 23 -13.33 6.51 -0.12
CA GLY A 23 -12.48 6.95 0.98
C GLY A 23 -11.49 5.88 1.44
N PHE A 24 -11.91 4.62 1.49
CA PHE A 24 -11.02 3.49 1.78
C PHE A 24 -9.95 3.31 0.70
N LEU A 25 -10.34 3.28 -0.58
CA LEU A 25 -9.41 3.10 -1.70
C LEU A 25 -8.38 4.22 -1.78
N ALA A 26 -8.76 5.48 -1.52
CA ALA A 26 -7.84 6.60 -1.46
C ALA A 26 -6.76 6.42 -0.37
N LYS A 27 -7.17 5.96 0.82
CA LYS A 27 -6.23 5.65 1.91
C LYS A 27 -5.31 4.47 1.57
N LEU A 28 -5.84 3.42 0.95
CA LEU A 28 -5.07 2.27 0.51
C LEU A 28 -4.02 2.66 -0.53
N GLN A 29 -4.41 3.46 -1.53
CA GLN A 29 -3.50 3.98 -2.55
C GLN A 29 -2.37 4.82 -1.94
N LYS A 30 -2.70 5.75 -1.03
CA LYS A 30 -1.70 6.56 -0.32
C LYS A 30 -0.68 5.69 0.41
N ARG A 31 -1.13 4.70 1.18
CA ARG A 31 -0.23 3.78 1.89
C ARG A 31 0.63 2.94 0.94
N GLY A 32 0.07 2.53 -0.20
CA GLY A 32 0.82 1.83 -1.24
C GLY A 32 1.96 2.67 -1.80
N LEU A 33 1.70 3.94 -2.11
CA LEU A 33 2.71 4.88 -2.58
C LEU A 33 3.79 5.14 -1.52
N GLU A 34 3.40 5.35 -0.26
CA GLU A 34 4.34 5.52 0.84
C GLU A 34 5.23 4.28 1.04
N ALA A 35 4.69 3.07 0.89
CA ALA A 35 5.47 1.84 1.00
C ALA A 35 6.49 1.69 -0.14
N ILE A 36 6.12 2.08 -1.37
CA ILE A 36 7.04 2.08 -2.53
C ILE A 36 8.17 3.08 -2.29
N LEU A 37 7.84 4.33 -1.95
CA LEU A 37 8.82 5.39 -1.68
C LEU A 37 9.76 5.03 -0.53
N ASN A 38 9.24 4.44 0.54
CA ASN A 38 10.08 3.97 1.65
C ASN A 38 10.97 2.79 1.24
N GLY A 39 10.49 1.90 0.38
CA GLY A 39 11.30 0.82 -0.19
C GLY A 39 12.48 1.35 -1.00
N GLU A 40 12.24 2.35 -1.84
CA GLU A 40 13.27 3.06 -2.61
C GLU A 40 14.27 3.75 -1.67
N LEU A 41 13.79 4.51 -0.68
CA LEU A 41 14.65 5.20 0.28
C LEU A 41 15.53 4.23 1.08
N VAL A 42 14.98 3.10 1.53
CA VAL A 42 15.75 2.07 2.24
C VAL A 42 16.81 1.44 1.33
N ALA A 43 16.51 1.22 0.05
CA ALA A 43 17.50 0.72 -0.91
C ALA A 43 18.65 1.72 -1.10
N HIS A 44 18.34 3.01 -1.23
CA HIS A 44 19.33 4.08 -1.33
C HIS A 44 20.20 4.20 -0.07
N LEU A 45 19.61 4.16 1.12
CA LEU A 45 20.35 4.24 2.39
C LEU A 45 21.28 3.04 2.60
N LYS A 46 20.83 1.83 2.25
CA LYS A 46 21.67 0.62 2.32
C LYS A 46 22.86 0.69 1.37
N LEU A 47 22.66 1.18 0.15
CA LEU A 47 23.73 1.38 -0.82
C LEU A 47 24.77 2.40 -0.30
N ALA A 48 24.31 3.54 0.22
CA ALA A 48 25.20 4.55 0.78
C ALA A 48 26.04 3.99 1.95
N SER A 49 25.42 3.26 2.88
CA SER A 49 26.15 2.62 3.98
C SER A 49 27.15 1.54 3.53
N PHE A 50 26.92 0.92 2.37
CA PHE A 50 27.83 -0.09 1.82
C PHE A 50 29.08 0.52 1.19
N LEU A 51 29.00 1.76 0.70
CA LEU A 51 30.12 2.47 0.08
C LEU A 51 31.03 3.19 1.10
N GLU A 52 30.56 3.37 2.33
CA GLU A 52 31.32 4.01 3.42
C GLU A 52 32.14 3.01 4.27
N ASN A 53 32.13 1.71 3.95
CA ASN A 53 32.95 0.65 4.57
C ASN A 53 33.96 0.05 3.57
#